data_AF-G0JLY6-F1
#
_entry.id   AF-G0JLY6-F1
#
_cell.length_a   1.000
_cell.length_b   1.000
_cell.length_c   1.000
_cell.angle_alpha   90.00
_cell.angle_beta   90.00
_cell.angle_gamma   90.00
#
_symmetry.space_group_name_H-M   'P 1'
#
loop_
_entity.id
_entity.type
_entity.pdbx_description
1 polymer ?
#
loop_
_entity_poly.entity_id
_entity_poly.type
_entity_poly.pdbx_seq_one_letter_code
_entity_poly.pdbx_strand_id
1 'polypeptide(L)'
;MSSLQASLESLFAGLHLADIHETLIRNIVSLRVSQDLFDDLSDNPDDWMVAQRCELAAKPHGYVSPATALFRPFEEADWLNAVDFPFKNWSASRFCDGTFGVWYGAGTVKTSVHETVYHWRTRLLRDAGFERLVLNGVRENITAERKVYGVRCDAALIDLRSRVTMFPSLVDTEDYHSTQPIGARLKREGHPGLVTCSARCDGDVYAVLNANVLSGASIQSYLTYQLTAQGVRVSRGTDDAWMWIT
;
A
#
# COMPACT_ATOMS: atom_id res chain seq x y z
N MET A 1 5.12 -21.44 -27.15
CA MET A 1 5.23 -20.74 -25.85
C MET A 1 5.11 -19.26 -26.12
N SER A 2 4.29 -18.51 -25.36
CA SER A 2 4.20 -17.05 -25.56
C SER A 2 5.50 -16.37 -25.15
N SER A 3 5.83 -15.23 -25.76
CA SER A 3 7.04 -14.45 -25.41
C SER A 3 7.08 -14.07 -23.91
N LEU A 4 5.92 -13.83 -23.31
CA LEU A 4 5.77 -13.53 -21.88
C LEU A 4 6.17 -14.72 -20.99
N GLN A 5 5.81 -15.94 -21.40
CA GLN A 5 6.11 -17.15 -20.62
C GLN A 5 7.62 -17.47 -20.63
N ALA A 6 8.29 -17.31 -21.77
CA ALA A 6 9.74 -17.45 -21.87
C ALA A 6 10.50 -16.36 -21.08
N SER A 7 9.97 -15.13 -21.06
CA SER A 7 10.51 -14.03 -20.25
C SER A 7 10.40 -14.32 -18.74
N LEU A 8 9.26 -14.86 -18.29
CA LEU A 8 9.08 -15.28 -16.90
C LEU A 8 10.02 -16.44 -16.53
N GLU A 9 10.17 -17.46 -17.36
CA GLU A 9 11.11 -18.56 -17.08
C GLU A 9 12.55 -18.06 -16.89
N SER A 10 12.99 -17.15 -17.77
CA SER A 10 14.31 -16.50 -17.65
C SER A 10 14.44 -15.66 -16.37
N LEU A 11 13.39 -14.94 -15.98
CA LEU A 11 13.37 -14.17 -14.73
C LEU A 11 13.58 -15.06 -13.51
N PHE A 12 12.89 -16.21 -13.46
CA PHE A 12 12.95 -17.13 -12.31
C PHE A 12 14.21 -17.99 -12.29
N ALA A 13 14.95 -18.09 -13.40
CA ALA A 13 16.15 -18.90 -13.50
C ALA A 13 17.28 -18.36 -12.59
N GLY A 14 17.60 -19.08 -11.52
CA GLY A 14 18.66 -18.74 -10.56
C GLY A 14 18.29 -17.65 -9.57
N LEU A 15 17.00 -17.45 -9.28
CA LEU A 15 16.59 -16.55 -8.21
C LEU A 15 17.08 -17.04 -6.85
N HIS A 16 17.39 -16.09 -5.98
CA HIS A 16 17.78 -16.35 -4.60
C HIS A 16 16.60 -16.08 -3.67
N LEU A 17 16.70 -16.65 -2.47
CA LEU A 17 15.84 -16.30 -1.35
C LEU A 17 16.57 -15.28 -0.49
N ALA A 18 15.86 -14.23 -0.09
CA ALA A 18 16.25 -13.35 1.00
C ALA A 18 15.60 -13.86 2.28
N ASP A 19 16.42 -14.28 3.25
CA ASP A 19 15.94 -14.69 4.57
C ASP A 19 15.72 -13.45 5.44
N ILE A 20 14.45 -13.07 5.61
CA ILE A 20 14.06 -11.83 6.27
C ILE A 20 13.68 -12.12 7.72
N HIS A 21 14.32 -11.39 8.64
CA HIS A 21 14.05 -11.39 10.08
C HIS A 21 13.98 -9.95 10.61
N GLU A 22 13.24 -9.10 9.92
CA GLU A 22 13.33 -7.64 10.05
C GLU A 22 11.97 -6.99 10.33
N THR A 23 12.01 -5.76 10.83
CA THR A 23 10.82 -4.91 10.94
C THR A 23 10.65 -4.09 9.66
N LEU A 24 9.64 -4.44 8.88
CA LEU A 24 9.24 -3.74 7.67
C LEU A 24 8.32 -2.57 7.99
N ILE A 25 8.36 -1.53 7.15
CA ILE A 25 7.58 -0.31 7.33
C ILE A 25 6.32 -0.34 6.49
N ARG A 26 5.18 -0.15 7.15
CA ARG A 26 3.88 0.02 6.50
C ARG A 26 3.29 1.39 6.79
N ASN A 27 3.16 2.18 5.74
CA ASN A 27 2.69 3.56 5.81
C ASN A 27 1.30 3.67 5.18
N ILE A 28 0.28 3.97 5.99
CA ILE A 28 -1.12 3.99 5.57
C ILE A 28 -1.78 5.32 5.86
N VAL A 29 -2.79 5.68 5.06
CA VAL A 29 -3.68 6.81 5.36
C VAL A 29 -4.38 6.53 6.70
N SER A 30 -4.36 7.49 7.61
CA SER A 30 -5.08 7.36 8.87
C SER A 30 -5.24 8.71 9.58
N LEU A 31 -6.32 8.87 10.32
CA LEU A 31 -6.53 10.02 11.20
C LEU A 31 -5.65 9.94 12.45
N ARG A 32 -5.10 11.08 12.87
CA ARG A 32 -4.34 11.23 14.13
C ARG A 32 -5.24 11.19 15.35
N VAL A 33 -6.40 11.84 15.26
CA VAL A 33 -7.42 11.89 16.31
C VAL A 33 -8.63 11.13 15.82
N SER A 34 -9.20 10.28 16.68
CA SER A 34 -10.46 9.61 16.35
C SER A 34 -11.55 10.67 16.20
N GLN A 35 -12.36 10.55 15.16
CA GLN A 35 -13.55 11.36 14.97
C GLN A 35 -14.78 10.49 15.17
N ASP A 36 -15.86 11.08 15.66
CA ASP A 36 -17.17 10.47 15.48
C ASP A 36 -17.53 10.65 14.01
N LEU A 37 -18.00 9.57 13.36
CA LEU A 37 -18.31 9.60 11.94
C LEU A 37 -19.74 10.07 11.66
N PHE A 38 -20.54 10.28 12.71
CA PHE A 38 -21.97 10.53 12.60
C PHE A 38 -22.41 11.81 13.33
N ASP A 39 -21.49 12.54 13.95
CA ASP A 39 -21.78 13.78 14.69
C ASP A 39 -22.24 14.93 13.79
N ASP A 40 -21.95 14.86 12.49
CA ASP A 40 -22.40 15.80 11.47
C ASP A 40 -23.76 15.43 10.85
N LEU A 41 -24.28 14.22 11.11
CA LEU A 41 -25.54 13.73 10.55
C LEU A 41 -26.75 13.92 11.47
N SER A 42 -26.55 14.09 12.78
CA SER A 42 -27.61 14.33 13.77
C SER A 42 -27.05 15.08 14.98
N ASP A 43 -27.86 15.93 15.62
CA ASP A 43 -27.51 16.58 16.89
C ASP A 43 -27.75 15.68 18.11
N ASN A 44 -28.31 14.48 17.93
CA ASN A 44 -28.65 13.56 19.01
C ASN A 44 -27.61 12.42 19.15
N PRO A 45 -26.89 12.32 20.29
CA PRO A 45 -25.89 11.28 20.52
C PRO A 45 -26.42 9.84 20.44
N ASP A 46 -27.71 9.61 20.74
CA ASP A 46 -28.31 8.28 20.64
C ASP A 46 -28.38 7.79 19.18
N ASP A 47 -28.56 8.70 18.23
CA ASP A 47 -28.60 8.37 16.80
C ASP A 47 -27.22 7.93 16.32
N TRP A 48 -26.15 8.54 16.82
CA TRP A 48 -24.77 8.17 16.50
C TRP A 48 -24.48 6.74 16.95
N MET A 49 -24.90 6.36 18.17
CA MET A 49 -24.73 4.99 18.66
C MET A 49 -25.48 3.97 17.79
N VAL A 50 -26.68 4.30 17.32
CA VAL A 50 -27.45 3.43 16.41
C VAL A 50 -26.72 3.31 15.07
N ALA A 51 -26.25 4.42 14.49
CA ALA A 51 -25.50 4.42 13.24
C ALA A 51 -24.19 3.60 13.33
N GLN A 52 -23.44 3.76 14.42
CA GLN A 52 -22.24 2.96 14.69
C GLN A 52 -22.54 1.46 14.79
N ARG A 53 -23.64 1.07 15.45
CA ARG A 53 -24.06 -0.35 15.51
C ARG A 53 -24.45 -0.88 14.14
N CYS A 54 -25.18 -0.10 13.35
CA CYS A 54 -25.55 -0.46 11.98
C CYS A 54 -24.32 -0.62 11.09
N GLU A 55 -23.35 0.30 11.17
CA GLU A 55 -22.07 0.21 10.44
C GLU A 55 -21.32 -1.06 10.83
N LEU A 56 -21.21 -1.34 12.13
CA LEU A 56 -20.51 -2.54 12.63
C LEU A 56 -21.18 -3.82 12.16
N ALA A 57 -22.53 -3.85 12.15
CA ALA A 57 -23.31 -4.99 11.67
C ALA A 57 -23.24 -5.18 10.15
N ALA A 58 -23.01 -4.10 9.40
CA ALA A 58 -22.89 -4.11 7.94
C ALA A 58 -21.45 -4.40 7.45
N LYS A 59 -20.45 -4.42 8.35
CA LYS A 59 -19.07 -4.75 7.96
C LYS A 59 -19.00 -6.14 7.31
N PRO A 60 -18.20 -6.30 6.23
CA PRO A 60 -18.00 -7.61 5.60
C PRO A 60 -17.65 -8.69 6.62
N HIS A 61 -18.32 -9.85 6.55
CA HIS A 61 -18.10 -10.95 7.50
C HIS A 61 -16.66 -11.47 7.52
N GLY A 62 -15.89 -11.27 6.44
CA GLY A 62 -14.47 -11.61 6.36
C GLY A 62 -13.55 -10.69 7.16
N TYR A 63 -14.05 -9.58 7.73
CA TYR A 63 -13.26 -8.63 8.50
C TYR A 63 -13.13 -9.09 9.95
N VAL A 64 -12.38 -10.17 10.18
CA VAL A 64 -12.34 -10.88 11.46
C VAL A 64 -11.22 -10.37 12.36
N SER A 65 -10.07 -9.98 11.80
CA SER A 65 -8.90 -9.64 12.59
C SER A 65 -8.93 -8.20 13.12
N PRO A 66 -8.66 -7.98 14.42
CA PRO A 66 -8.51 -6.64 14.97
C PRO A 66 -7.19 -5.98 14.52
N ALA A 67 -6.20 -6.76 14.05
CA ALA A 67 -4.93 -6.25 13.56
C ALA A 67 -5.02 -5.79 12.09
N THR A 68 -5.80 -4.74 11.86
CA THR A 68 -6.14 -4.24 10.51
C THR A 68 -4.90 -3.87 9.67
N ALA A 69 -3.82 -3.37 10.30
CA ALA A 69 -2.57 -3.07 9.61
C ALA A 69 -1.89 -4.31 9.00
N LEU A 70 -2.23 -5.52 9.44
CA LEU A 70 -1.70 -6.78 8.92
C LEU A 70 -2.70 -7.44 7.97
N PHE A 71 -3.93 -7.64 8.44
CA PHE A 71 -4.87 -8.56 7.80
C PHE A 71 -5.81 -7.90 6.80
N ARG A 72 -6.07 -6.57 6.93
CA ARG A 72 -7.01 -5.88 6.04
C ARG A 72 -6.72 -6.06 4.55
N PRO A 73 -5.47 -6.03 4.04
CA PRO A 73 -5.21 -6.30 2.62
C PRO A 73 -5.70 -7.66 2.13
N PHE A 74 -5.70 -8.66 3.00
CA PHE A 74 -6.10 -10.03 2.66
C PHE A 74 -7.61 -10.17 2.76
N GLU A 75 -8.19 -9.71 3.88
CA GLU A 75 -9.65 -9.75 4.12
C GLU A 75 -10.43 -8.90 3.10
N GLU A 76 -9.91 -7.72 2.73
CA GLU A 76 -10.52 -6.82 1.75
C GLU A 76 -10.47 -7.41 0.35
N ALA A 77 -9.35 -8.03 -0.05
CA ALA A 77 -9.27 -8.69 -1.35
C ALA A 77 -10.31 -9.82 -1.49
N ASP A 78 -10.50 -10.63 -0.44
CA ASP A 78 -11.52 -11.68 -0.44
C ASP A 78 -12.94 -11.12 -0.59
N TRP A 79 -13.25 -10.03 0.11
CA TRP A 79 -14.53 -9.33 -0.02
C TRP A 79 -14.74 -8.76 -1.43
N LEU A 80 -13.73 -8.10 -1.97
CA LEU A 80 -13.80 -7.47 -3.29
C LEU A 80 -13.94 -8.47 -4.42
N ASN A 81 -13.24 -9.60 -4.33
CA ASN A 81 -13.41 -10.70 -5.27
C ASN A 81 -14.82 -11.30 -5.23
N ALA A 82 -15.51 -11.25 -4.08
CA ALA A 82 -16.88 -11.72 -3.97
C ALA A 82 -17.87 -10.79 -4.68
N VAL A 83 -17.53 -9.50 -4.81
CA VAL A 83 -18.32 -8.50 -5.56
C VAL A 83 -17.81 -8.44 -7.00
N ASP A 84 -18.14 -9.47 -7.78
CA ASP A 84 -17.92 -9.41 -9.23
C ASP A 84 -18.98 -8.46 -9.84
N PHE A 85 -18.52 -7.33 -10.41
CA PHE A 85 -19.26 -6.27 -11.13
C PHE A 85 -19.73 -5.04 -10.30
N PRO A 86 -19.49 -3.78 -10.72
CA PRO A 86 -18.88 -3.29 -11.97
C PRO A 86 -17.41 -2.80 -11.86
N PHE A 87 -16.75 -2.88 -10.69
CA PHE A 87 -15.41 -2.32 -10.48
C PHE A 87 -14.30 -3.38 -10.58
N LYS A 88 -13.97 -3.81 -11.81
CA LYS A 88 -12.81 -4.70 -12.02
C LYS A 88 -11.52 -3.96 -11.62
N ASN A 89 -10.69 -4.62 -10.82
CA ASN A 89 -9.28 -4.28 -10.57
C ASN A 89 -9.00 -2.97 -9.81
N TRP A 90 -9.95 -2.43 -9.03
CA TRP A 90 -9.70 -1.19 -8.27
C TRP A 90 -8.58 -1.32 -7.22
N SER A 91 -8.30 -2.54 -6.75
CA SER A 91 -7.20 -2.88 -5.84
C SER A 91 -5.90 -3.32 -6.55
N ALA A 92 -5.82 -3.20 -7.88
CA ALA A 92 -4.64 -3.61 -8.63
C ALA A 92 -3.38 -2.83 -8.22
N SER A 93 -2.30 -3.57 -8.05
CA SER A 93 -1.00 -3.11 -7.58
C SER A 93 0.13 -3.70 -8.44
N ARG A 94 1.39 -3.45 -8.07
CA ARG A 94 2.54 -3.88 -8.86
C ARG A 94 2.60 -5.39 -9.06
N PHE A 95 2.26 -6.18 -8.04
CA PHE A 95 2.37 -7.64 -8.07
C PHE A 95 1.02 -8.34 -7.93
N CYS A 96 -0.08 -7.63 -8.16
CA CYS A 96 -1.41 -8.21 -8.15
C CYS A 96 -2.34 -7.42 -9.07
N ASP A 97 -3.12 -8.12 -9.87
CA ASP A 97 -4.17 -7.56 -10.73
C ASP A 97 -5.46 -7.22 -9.98
N GLY A 98 -5.48 -7.42 -8.67
CA GLY A 98 -6.63 -7.21 -7.78
C GLY A 98 -7.29 -8.52 -7.32
N THR A 99 -6.88 -9.67 -7.87
CA THR A 99 -7.49 -10.98 -7.58
C THR A 99 -7.08 -11.63 -6.25
N PHE A 100 -6.13 -11.07 -5.52
CA PHE A 100 -5.73 -11.57 -4.19
C PHE A 100 -5.08 -10.49 -3.33
N GLY A 101 -5.06 -10.73 -2.02
CA GLY A 101 -4.45 -9.80 -1.07
C GLY A 101 -2.92 -9.81 -1.12
N VAL A 102 -2.35 -8.60 -1.14
CA VAL A 102 -0.90 -8.38 -1.00
C VAL A 102 -0.66 -7.35 0.09
N TRP A 103 0.18 -7.70 1.06
CA TRP A 103 0.68 -6.75 2.04
C TRP A 103 1.93 -6.08 1.49
N TYR A 104 1.90 -4.76 1.34
CA TYR A 104 3.04 -3.97 0.91
C TYR A 104 3.74 -3.30 2.09
N GLY A 105 5.06 -3.43 2.13
CA GLY A 105 5.94 -2.74 3.06
C GLY A 105 7.22 -2.26 2.39
N ALA A 106 8.01 -1.48 3.12
CA ALA A 106 9.29 -0.96 2.69
C ALA A 106 10.37 -1.20 3.74
N GLY A 107 11.63 -1.25 3.32
CA GLY A 107 12.76 -1.43 4.24
C GLY A 107 13.00 -0.22 5.15
N THR A 108 12.54 0.98 4.75
CA THR A 108 12.69 2.20 5.54
C THR A 108 11.46 3.09 5.49
N VAL A 109 11.34 4.00 6.47
CA VAL A 109 10.30 5.03 6.46
C VAL A 109 10.43 5.92 5.23
N LYS A 110 11.65 6.31 4.84
CA LYS A 110 11.90 7.15 3.66
C LYS A 110 11.40 6.48 2.37
N THR A 111 11.69 5.19 2.18
CA THR A 111 11.20 4.42 1.03
C THR A 111 9.68 4.32 1.04
N SER A 112 9.07 4.06 2.20
CA SER A 112 7.60 4.03 2.33
C SER A 112 6.96 5.37 1.94
N VAL A 113 7.63 6.50 2.21
CA VAL A 113 7.16 7.84 1.89
C VAL A 113 7.22 8.10 0.39
N HIS A 114 8.32 7.75 -0.27
CA HIS A 114 8.43 7.85 -1.74
C HIS A 114 7.33 7.06 -2.45
N GLU A 115 7.10 5.81 -2.05
CA GLU A 115 6.05 4.97 -2.65
C GLU A 115 4.64 5.53 -2.37
N THR A 116 4.34 5.89 -1.12
CA THR A 116 3.00 6.37 -0.75
C THR A 116 2.68 7.77 -1.25
N VAL A 117 3.66 8.67 -1.36
CA VAL A 117 3.48 9.99 -1.98
C VAL A 117 3.21 9.84 -3.47
N TYR A 118 3.94 8.96 -4.17
CA TYR A 118 3.66 8.69 -5.58
C TYR A 118 2.21 8.25 -5.76
N HIS A 119 1.76 7.21 -5.06
CA HIS A 119 0.39 6.70 -5.20
C HIS A 119 -0.66 7.72 -4.77
N TRP A 120 -0.41 8.50 -3.73
CA TRP A 120 -1.31 9.57 -3.31
C TRP A 120 -1.49 10.65 -4.38
N ARG A 121 -0.39 11.07 -5.01
CA ARG A 121 -0.44 12.07 -6.09
C ARG A 121 -1.08 11.51 -7.35
N THR A 122 -0.57 10.39 -7.85
CA THR A 122 -0.94 9.89 -9.19
C THR A 122 -2.29 9.21 -9.21
N ARG A 123 -2.64 8.42 -8.18
CA ARG A 123 -3.87 7.59 -8.18
C ARG A 123 -5.03 8.15 -7.37
N LEU A 124 -4.83 9.27 -6.69
CA LEU A 124 -5.90 9.95 -5.96
C LEU A 124 -6.00 11.42 -6.37
N LEU A 125 -4.96 12.21 -6.10
CA LEU A 125 -5.07 13.66 -6.27
C LEU A 125 -5.17 14.09 -7.73
N ARG A 126 -4.38 13.48 -8.62
CA ARG A 126 -4.41 13.78 -10.06
C ARG A 126 -5.69 13.26 -10.69
N ASP A 127 -6.05 12.01 -10.41
CA ASP A 127 -7.27 11.39 -10.93
C ASP A 127 -8.54 12.14 -10.51
N ALA A 128 -8.60 12.65 -9.27
CA ALA A 128 -9.70 13.48 -8.78
C ALA A 128 -9.59 14.97 -9.21
N GLY A 129 -8.55 15.37 -9.93
CA GLY A 129 -8.31 16.77 -10.34
C GLY A 129 -7.88 17.71 -9.20
N PHE A 130 -7.70 17.21 -7.99
CA PHE A 130 -7.30 17.99 -6.81
C PHE A 130 -5.86 18.52 -6.89
N GLU A 131 -4.95 17.79 -7.54
CA GLU A 131 -3.58 18.28 -7.77
C GLU A 131 -3.61 19.64 -8.52
N ARG A 132 -4.48 19.78 -9.52
CA ARG A 132 -4.62 21.02 -10.31
C ARG A 132 -5.15 22.20 -9.48
N LEU A 133 -5.98 21.96 -8.47
CA LEU A 133 -6.48 23.02 -7.59
C LEU A 133 -5.33 23.67 -6.81
N VAL A 134 -4.35 22.87 -6.39
CA VAL A 134 -3.15 23.39 -5.72
C VAL A 134 -2.23 24.08 -6.71
N LEU A 135 -1.92 23.44 -7.83
CA LEU A 135 -1.00 23.98 -8.83
C LEU A 135 -1.48 25.30 -9.47
N ASN A 136 -2.80 25.48 -9.60
CA ASN A 136 -3.40 26.71 -10.13
C ASN A 136 -3.63 27.79 -9.05
N GLY A 137 -3.24 27.55 -7.80
CA GLY A 137 -3.41 28.50 -6.70
C GLY A 137 -4.85 28.66 -6.20
N VAL A 138 -5.78 27.78 -6.58
CA VAL A 138 -7.16 27.77 -6.09
C VAL A 138 -7.20 27.30 -4.63
N ARG A 139 -6.33 26.36 -4.27
CA ARG A 139 -6.08 25.93 -2.89
C ARG A 139 -4.61 26.12 -2.58
N GLU A 140 -4.29 26.60 -1.38
CA GLU A 140 -2.91 26.74 -0.94
C GLU A 140 -2.22 25.37 -0.83
N ASN A 141 -2.92 24.39 -0.24
CA ASN A 141 -2.39 23.05 -0.06
C ASN A 141 -3.50 22.00 0.11
N ILE A 142 -3.11 20.72 0.03
CA ILE A 142 -3.94 19.58 0.43
C ILE A 142 -3.16 18.72 1.41
N THR A 143 -3.79 18.38 2.54
CA THR A 143 -3.16 17.64 3.62
C THR A 143 -3.70 16.22 3.73
N ALA A 144 -2.82 15.26 4.00
CA ALA A 144 -3.17 13.87 4.33
C ALA A 144 -2.37 13.38 5.53
N GLU A 145 -3.07 12.79 6.50
CA GLU A 145 -2.47 12.20 7.69
C GLU A 145 -2.13 10.73 7.47
N ARG A 146 -1.02 10.29 8.08
CA ARG A 146 -0.48 8.94 7.94
C ARG A 146 -0.11 8.34 9.29
N LYS A 147 -0.36 7.04 9.43
CA LYS A 147 0.22 6.20 10.47
C LYS A 147 1.28 5.29 9.84
N VAL A 148 2.47 5.29 10.44
CA VAL A 148 3.58 4.44 10.03
C VAL A 148 3.73 3.33 11.06
N TYR A 149 3.53 2.10 10.62
CA TYR A 149 3.68 0.89 11.41
C TYR A 149 5.03 0.23 11.13
N GLY A 150 5.67 -0.26 12.19
CA GLY A 150 6.67 -1.32 12.10
C GLY A 150 5.97 -2.66 12.21
N VAL A 151 6.27 -3.58 11.29
CA VAL A 151 5.72 -4.93 11.23
C VAL A 151 6.86 -5.92 11.11
N ARG A 152 6.94 -6.87 12.04
CA ARG A 152 7.91 -7.97 11.98
C ARG A 152 7.57 -8.88 10.81
N CYS A 153 8.55 -9.19 9.97
CA CYS A 153 8.47 -10.18 8.90
C CYS A 153 9.52 -11.26 9.16
N ASP A 154 9.07 -12.51 9.19
CA ASP A 154 9.92 -13.70 9.34
C ASP A 154 9.63 -14.66 8.18
N ALA A 155 10.38 -14.54 7.09
CA ALA A 155 10.13 -15.30 5.86
C ALA A 155 11.35 -15.39 4.94
N ALA A 156 11.45 -16.52 4.23
CA ALA A 156 12.29 -16.63 3.04
C ALA A 156 11.51 -16.06 1.83
N LEU A 157 11.82 -14.82 1.43
CA LEU A 157 11.18 -14.15 0.31
C LEU A 157 11.97 -14.35 -0.98
N ILE A 158 11.28 -14.40 -2.11
CA ILE A 158 11.93 -14.41 -3.42
C ILE A 158 12.61 -13.05 -3.66
N ASP A 159 13.92 -13.05 -3.93
CA ASP A 159 14.71 -11.83 -4.10
C ASP A 159 14.83 -11.43 -5.57
N LEU A 160 14.11 -10.39 -5.96
CA LEU A 160 14.12 -9.85 -7.32
C LEU A 160 15.10 -8.68 -7.50
N ARG A 161 15.79 -8.21 -6.45
CA ARG A 161 16.62 -6.99 -6.52
C ARG A 161 17.75 -7.12 -7.55
N SER A 162 18.41 -8.28 -7.57
CA SER A 162 19.47 -8.57 -8.56
C SER A 162 18.96 -8.70 -10.01
N ARG A 163 17.64 -8.85 -10.21
CA ARG A 163 17.03 -9.00 -11.53
C ARG A 163 16.62 -7.70 -12.17
N VAL A 164 16.54 -6.61 -11.41
CA VAL A 164 16.10 -5.29 -11.91
C VAL A 164 16.96 -4.82 -13.09
N THR A 165 18.27 -5.08 -13.09
CA THR A 165 19.15 -4.70 -14.20
C THR A 165 18.82 -5.44 -15.51
N MET A 166 18.49 -6.73 -15.44
CA MET A 166 18.16 -7.55 -16.61
C MET A 166 16.69 -7.43 -17.01
N PHE A 167 15.82 -7.09 -16.05
CA PHE A 167 14.38 -6.93 -16.23
C PHE A 167 13.94 -5.57 -15.65
N PRO A 168 14.21 -4.45 -16.35
CA PRO A 168 13.88 -3.11 -15.85
C PRO A 168 12.40 -2.89 -15.56
N SER A 169 11.51 -3.66 -16.22
CA SER A 169 10.08 -3.59 -16.01
C SER A 169 9.63 -4.00 -14.60
N LEU A 170 10.51 -4.64 -13.80
CA LEU A 170 10.28 -4.91 -12.38
C LEU A 170 10.14 -3.64 -11.53
N VAL A 171 10.71 -2.53 -12.00
CA VAL A 171 10.67 -1.21 -11.37
C VAL A 171 10.04 -0.16 -12.28
N ASP A 172 9.20 -0.60 -13.23
CA ASP A 172 8.46 0.34 -14.07
C ASP A 172 7.63 1.28 -13.20
N THR A 173 7.61 2.56 -13.59
CA THR A 173 6.93 3.56 -12.81
C THR A 173 5.42 3.51 -12.94
N GLU A 174 4.87 3.02 -14.04
CA GLU A 174 3.44 3.13 -14.31
C GLU A 174 2.82 1.81 -14.80
N ASP A 175 3.58 0.98 -15.53
CA ASP A 175 3.09 -0.26 -16.12
C ASP A 175 3.40 -1.48 -15.24
N TYR A 176 2.34 -2.10 -14.72
CA TYR A 176 2.43 -3.30 -13.89
C TYR A 176 2.10 -4.60 -14.62
N HIS A 177 1.83 -4.56 -15.92
CA HIS A 177 1.41 -5.72 -16.71
C HIS A 177 2.47 -6.84 -16.69
N SER A 178 3.76 -6.49 -16.68
CA SER A 178 4.85 -7.48 -16.63
C SER A 178 5.07 -8.08 -15.24
N THR A 179 4.64 -7.40 -14.18
CA THR A 179 4.92 -7.77 -12.78
C THR A 179 3.76 -8.53 -12.12
N GLN A 180 2.52 -8.28 -12.55
CA GLN A 180 1.35 -9.00 -12.03
C GLN A 180 1.40 -10.53 -12.23
N PRO A 181 1.83 -11.07 -13.40
CA PRO A 181 1.97 -12.51 -13.58
C PRO A 181 2.98 -13.16 -12.61
N ILE A 182 4.00 -12.41 -12.16
CA ILE A 182 4.97 -12.88 -11.17
C ILE A 182 4.27 -13.12 -9.84
N GLY A 183 3.52 -12.13 -9.35
CA GLY A 183 2.81 -12.26 -8.08
C GLY A 183 1.71 -13.33 -8.13
N ALA A 184 0.97 -13.41 -9.24
CA ALA A 184 -0.04 -14.46 -9.44
C ALA A 184 0.57 -15.87 -9.40
N ARG A 185 1.74 -16.06 -10.02
CA ARG A 185 2.50 -17.32 -9.94
C ARG A 185 2.91 -17.61 -8.50
N LEU A 186 3.52 -16.64 -7.81
CA LEU A 186 3.99 -16.83 -6.44
C LEU A 186 2.86 -17.17 -5.48
N LYS A 187 1.70 -16.50 -5.63
CA LYS A 187 0.50 -16.79 -4.83
C LYS A 187 -0.02 -18.20 -5.09
N ARG A 188 -0.15 -18.59 -6.35
CA ARG A 188 -0.62 -19.94 -6.74
C ARG A 188 0.28 -21.04 -6.22
N GLU A 189 1.59 -20.81 -6.21
CA GLU A 189 2.60 -21.78 -5.76
C GLU A 189 2.82 -21.76 -4.23
N GLY A 190 2.16 -20.85 -3.50
CA GLY A 190 2.21 -20.80 -2.03
C GLY A 190 3.46 -20.13 -1.45
N HIS A 191 4.20 -19.35 -2.25
CA HIS A 191 5.36 -18.60 -1.75
C HIS A 191 4.92 -17.48 -0.80
N PRO A 192 5.68 -17.19 0.27
CA PRO A 192 5.31 -16.19 1.27
C PRO A 192 5.32 -14.76 0.73
N GLY A 193 6.08 -14.48 -0.32
CA GLY A 193 6.17 -13.17 -0.96
C GLY A 193 7.49 -12.95 -1.68
N LEU A 194 7.79 -11.69 -1.93
CA LEU A 194 9.00 -11.25 -2.61
C LEU A 194 9.54 -9.93 -2.05
N VAL A 195 10.82 -9.67 -2.30
CA VAL A 195 11.49 -8.38 -2.13
C VAL A 195 12.00 -7.90 -3.49
N THR A 196 11.87 -6.60 -3.76
CA THR A 196 12.38 -5.96 -4.97
C THR A 196 12.80 -4.52 -4.69
N CYS A 197 13.48 -3.87 -5.64
CA CYS A 197 13.81 -2.46 -5.51
C CYS A 197 12.55 -1.58 -5.63
N SER A 198 12.55 -0.47 -4.89
CA SER A 198 11.60 0.61 -5.07
C SER A 198 11.74 1.17 -6.49
N ALA A 199 10.61 1.54 -7.08
CA ALA A 199 10.60 2.20 -8.38
C ALA A 199 10.63 3.74 -8.24
N ARG A 200 10.82 4.25 -7.02
CA ARG A 200 10.66 5.68 -6.67
C ARG A 200 11.89 6.27 -5.98
N CYS A 201 12.75 5.42 -5.43
CA CYS A 201 13.95 5.83 -4.74
C CYS A 201 14.94 4.66 -4.65
N ASP A 202 16.14 4.95 -4.15
CA ASP A 202 17.09 3.92 -3.75
C ASP A 202 16.65 3.30 -2.42
N GLY A 203 16.08 2.10 -2.48
CA GLY A 203 15.60 1.33 -1.33
C GLY A 203 14.72 0.17 -1.75
N ASP A 204 14.34 -0.67 -0.78
CA ASP A 204 13.63 -1.93 -1.05
C ASP A 204 12.15 -1.89 -0.64
N VAL A 205 11.34 -2.61 -1.42
CA VAL A 205 9.92 -2.85 -1.18
C VAL A 205 9.60 -4.33 -1.13
N TYR A 206 8.62 -4.68 -0.29
CA TYR A 206 8.27 -6.04 0.06
C TYR A 206 6.80 -6.26 -0.28
N ALA A 207 6.51 -7.30 -1.05
CA ALA A 207 5.16 -7.74 -1.36
C ALA A 207 4.94 -9.12 -0.74
N VAL A 208 4.23 -9.13 0.40
CA VAL A 208 3.98 -10.31 1.21
C VAL A 208 2.59 -10.87 0.88
N LEU A 209 2.57 -12.15 0.53
CA LEU A 209 1.41 -12.88 0.00
C LEU A 209 0.76 -13.81 1.04
N ASN A 210 1.42 -13.97 2.19
CA ASN A 210 1.00 -14.80 3.30
C ASN A 210 1.02 -13.98 4.60
N ALA A 211 -0.14 -13.72 5.20
CA ALA A 211 -0.22 -12.95 6.44
C ALA A 211 0.48 -13.63 7.63
N ASN A 212 0.63 -14.96 7.62
CA ASN A 212 1.16 -15.73 8.76
C ASN A 212 2.65 -15.49 9.01
N VAL A 213 3.37 -14.87 8.06
CA VAL A 213 4.78 -14.48 8.25
C VAL A 213 4.94 -13.08 8.83
N LEU A 214 3.82 -12.38 9.08
CA LEU A 214 3.80 -11.02 9.61
C LEU A 214 3.28 -11.01 11.04
N SER A 215 3.93 -10.24 11.91
CA SER A 215 3.53 -10.13 13.32
C SER A 215 3.96 -8.79 13.94
N GLY A 216 3.56 -8.55 15.18
CA GLY A 216 4.10 -7.45 16.00
C GLY A 216 3.84 -6.05 15.44
N ALA A 217 2.72 -5.82 14.74
CA ALA A 217 2.39 -4.50 14.20
C ALA A 217 2.29 -3.46 15.31
N SER A 218 3.14 -2.43 15.24
CA SER A 218 3.18 -1.34 16.21
C SER A 218 3.37 -0.01 15.51
N ILE A 219 2.75 1.05 16.04
CA ILE A 219 2.90 2.40 15.50
C ILE A 219 4.31 2.90 15.84
N GLN A 220 5.07 3.30 14.82
CA GLN A 220 6.39 3.90 14.97
C GLN A 220 6.36 5.42 14.91
N SER A 221 5.52 5.99 14.05
CA SER A 221 5.40 7.44 13.91
C SER A 221 4.12 7.85 13.19
N TYR A 222 3.84 9.15 13.25
CA TYR A 222 2.79 9.81 12.48
C TYR A 222 3.43 10.78 11.50
N LEU A 223 2.94 10.78 10.25
CA LEU A 223 3.38 11.73 9.23
C LEU A 223 2.21 12.58 8.76
N THR A 224 2.52 13.81 8.37
CA THR A 224 1.60 14.68 7.65
C THR A 224 2.19 14.97 6.29
N TYR A 225 1.43 14.67 5.24
CA TYR A 225 1.78 15.04 3.87
C TYR A 225 0.99 16.29 3.52
N GLN A 226 1.67 17.27 2.94
CA GLN A 226 1.07 18.50 2.47
C GLN A 226 1.51 18.72 1.03
N LEU A 227 0.60 18.53 0.07
CA LEU A 227 0.81 18.90 -1.31
C LEU A 227 0.73 20.42 -1.42
N THR A 228 1.78 21.02 -1.96
CA THR A 228 1.92 22.45 -2.22
C THR A 228 2.31 22.66 -3.69
N ALA A 229 2.39 23.91 -4.15
CA ALA A 229 2.87 24.21 -5.51
C ALA A 229 4.34 23.78 -5.73
N GLN A 230 5.13 23.64 -4.66
CA GLN A 230 6.55 23.27 -4.70
C GLN A 230 6.77 21.75 -4.62
N GLY A 231 5.71 20.97 -4.44
CA GLY A 231 5.78 19.53 -4.21
C GLY A 231 5.13 19.12 -2.89
N VAL A 232 5.44 17.91 -2.43
CA VAL A 232 4.91 17.34 -1.19
C VAL A 232 5.89 17.56 -0.05
N ARG A 233 5.46 18.35 0.92
CA ARG A 233 6.11 18.48 2.21
C ARG A 233 5.68 17.35 3.12
N VAL A 234 6.63 16.72 3.78
CA VAL A 234 6.37 15.65 4.76
C VAL A 234 6.90 16.10 6.11
N SER A 235 6.04 16.13 7.13
CA SER A 235 6.40 16.48 8.50
C SER A 235 6.05 15.38 9.50
N ARG A 236 6.67 15.42 10.69
CA ARG A 236 6.43 14.50 11.81
C ARG A 236 5.55 15.12 12.89
N GLY A 237 4.56 15.93 12.49
CA GLY A 237 3.69 16.66 13.43
C GLY A 237 4.23 18.00 13.92
N THR A 238 5.28 18.52 13.27
CA THR A 238 5.78 19.88 13.45
C THR A 238 5.60 20.70 12.18
N ASP A 239 5.74 22.02 12.29
CA ASP A 239 5.71 22.95 11.16
C ASP A 239 7.01 22.96 10.34
N ASP A 240 7.98 22.13 10.69
CA ASP A 240 9.18 21.90 9.88
C ASP A 240 9.00 20.73 8.91
N ALA A 241 9.65 20.81 7.75
CA ALA A 241 9.72 19.71 6.81
C ALA A 241 10.78 18.71 7.26
N TRP A 242 10.39 17.45 7.48
CA TRP A 242 11.35 16.36 7.61
C TRP A 242 11.87 15.90 6.24
N MET A 243 11.02 15.96 5.21
CA MET A 243 11.36 15.55 3.85
C MET A 243 10.53 16.31 2.82
N TRP A 244 11.11 16.55 1.65
CA TRP A 244 10.42 17.09 0.47
C TRP A 244 10.47 16.08 -0.68
N ILE A 245 9.35 15.95 -1.39
CA ILE A 245 9.23 15.16 -2.62
C ILE A 245 8.63 16.04 -3.71
N THR A 246 9.39 16.33 -4.75
CA THR A 246 8.99 17.13 -5.91
C THR A 246 8.30 16.28 -6.97
#